data_AF-A0A1F2S1F2-F1
#
_entry.id   AF-A0A1F2S1F2-F1
#
_cell.length_a   1.000
_cell.length_b   1.000
_cell.length_c   1.000
_cell.angle_alpha   90.00
_cell.angle_beta   90.00
_cell.angle_gamma   90.00
#
_symmetry.space_group_name_H-M   'P 1'
#
loop_
_entity.id
_entity.type
_entity.pdbx_description
1 polymer ?
#
loop_
_entity_poly.entity_id
_entity_poly.type
_entity_poly.pdbx_seq_one_letter_code
_entity_poly.pdbx_strand_id
1 'polypeptide(L)'
;MRLFVAALMLMAGTMPAVAQWLDRPTPGIPRSPDGTPNLTAPAPRGPDGKPDLTGVWNGTVSVPPFDPANAEPWVIDLARQRQHDYYRARPSYQCLPSGPEADRFAGWKRLLQTPTALAILNDDLTYRVIFMDGRELETNPAPSWMGYSVGRWDGDTLIVDSAGFNDKTWLSQRGLPHSEALRVRERYRRVDVGHL
;
A
#
# COMPACT_ATOMS: atom_id res chain seq x y z
N MET A 1 -30.20 -44.61 -19.21
CA MET A 1 -30.68 -43.26 -19.57
C MET A 1 -30.87 -42.34 -18.35
N ARG A 2 -31.60 -42.72 -17.30
CA ARG A 2 -31.83 -41.88 -16.10
C ARG A 2 -30.56 -41.47 -15.33
N LEU A 3 -29.62 -42.40 -15.15
CA LEU A 3 -28.32 -42.12 -14.48
C LEU A 3 -27.43 -41.17 -15.30
N PHE A 4 -27.46 -41.27 -16.62
CA PHE A 4 -26.73 -40.36 -17.52
C PHE A 4 -27.29 -38.94 -17.45
N VAL A 5 -28.62 -38.79 -17.40
CA VAL A 5 -29.28 -37.48 -17.25
C VAL A 5 -28.97 -36.86 -15.89
N ALA A 6 -28.97 -37.65 -14.81
CA ALA A 6 -28.62 -37.17 -13.47
C ALA A 6 -27.15 -36.70 -13.38
N ALA A 7 -26.21 -37.45 -13.99
CA ALA A 7 -24.80 -37.07 -14.05
C ALA A 7 -24.59 -35.79 -14.88
N LEU A 8 -25.33 -35.61 -15.97
CA LEU A 8 -25.26 -34.39 -16.79
C LEU A 8 -25.79 -33.15 -16.03
N MET A 9 -26.87 -33.30 -15.26
CA MET A 9 -27.41 -32.21 -14.43
C MET A 9 -26.46 -31.84 -13.28
N LEU A 10 -25.81 -32.81 -12.64
CA LEU A 10 -24.79 -32.57 -11.62
C LEU A 10 -23.57 -31.84 -12.18
N MET A 11 -23.08 -32.23 -13.37
CA MET A 11 -21.98 -31.53 -14.03
C MET A 11 -22.35 -30.11 -14.50
N ALA A 12 -23.59 -29.89 -14.94
CA ALA A 12 -24.08 -28.56 -15.31
C ALA A 12 -24.29 -27.66 -14.06
N GLY A 13 -24.69 -28.23 -12.92
CA GLY A 13 -24.82 -27.52 -11.64
C GLY A 13 -23.48 -27.14 -11.00
N THR A 14 -22.38 -27.78 -11.40
CA THR A 14 -21.01 -27.47 -10.96
C THR A 14 -20.27 -26.53 -11.90
N MET A 15 -20.92 -25.86 -12.86
CA MET A 15 -20.29 -24.77 -13.59
C MET A 15 -19.73 -23.80 -12.55
N PRO A 16 -18.39 -23.65 -12.44
CA PRO A 16 -17.85 -22.77 -11.45
C PRO A 16 -18.39 -21.38 -11.75
N ALA A 17 -18.93 -20.71 -10.74
CA ALA A 17 -19.28 -19.30 -10.79
C ALA A 17 -18.03 -18.40 -10.92
N VAL A 18 -17.00 -18.85 -11.64
CA VAL A 18 -15.78 -18.12 -12.04
C VAL A 18 -16.11 -17.11 -13.14
N ALA A 19 -17.21 -16.38 -12.98
CA ALA A 19 -17.62 -15.29 -13.85
C ALA A 19 -18.61 -14.34 -13.15
N GLN A 20 -18.67 -14.33 -11.81
CA GLN A 20 -19.39 -13.29 -11.07
C GLN A 20 -18.51 -12.06 -10.80
N TRP A 21 -17.42 -11.90 -11.53
CA TRP A 21 -16.71 -10.63 -11.55
C TRP A 21 -17.58 -9.62 -12.28
N LEU A 22 -17.72 -8.44 -11.70
CA LEU A 22 -18.33 -7.32 -12.39
C LEU A 22 -17.47 -7.03 -13.63
N ASP A 23 -17.97 -7.35 -14.82
CA ASP A 23 -17.37 -6.99 -16.12
C ASP A 23 -17.50 -5.47 -16.36
N ARG A 24 -16.90 -4.69 -15.46
CA ARG A 24 -16.91 -3.24 -15.49
C ARG A 24 -15.53 -2.78 -15.96
N PRO A 25 -15.41 -2.30 -17.22
CA PRO A 25 -14.16 -1.73 -17.68
C PRO A 25 -13.88 -0.46 -16.89
N THR A 26 -12.70 -0.39 -16.25
CA THR A 26 -12.23 0.86 -15.62
C THR A 26 -12.01 1.90 -16.72
N PRO A 27 -12.68 3.07 -16.65
CA PRO A 27 -12.49 4.14 -17.63
C PRO A 27 -11.02 4.58 -17.70
N GLY A 28 -10.56 4.92 -18.90
CA GLY A 28 -9.22 5.49 -19.11
C GLY A 28 -8.06 4.49 -19.16
N ILE A 29 -8.29 3.20 -18.86
CA ILE A 29 -7.26 2.17 -19.05
C ILE A 29 -7.14 1.82 -20.55
N PRO A 30 -5.96 2.03 -21.17
CA PRO A 30 -5.71 1.60 -22.55
C PRO A 30 -5.94 0.10 -22.72
N ARG A 31 -6.49 -0.32 -23.87
CA ARG A 31 -6.79 -1.72 -24.16
C ARG A 31 -6.15 -2.17 -25.47
N SER A 32 -5.78 -3.44 -25.51
CA SER A 32 -5.30 -4.14 -26.69
C SER A 32 -6.45 -4.42 -27.68
N PRO A 33 -6.19 -4.80 -28.94
CA PRO A 33 -7.22 -5.12 -29.93
C PRO A 33 -8.18 -6.25 -29.52
N ASP A 34 -7.72 -7.16 -28.66
CA ASP A 34 -8.51 -8.25 -28.08
C ASP A 34 -9.40 -7.80 -26.90
N GLY A 35 -9.36 -6.52 -26.55
CA GLY A 35 -10.14 -5.94 -25.46
C GLY A 35 -9.51 -6.10 -24.08
N THR A 36 -8.32 -6.70 -23.94
CA THR A 36 -7.65 -6.84 -22.63
C THR A 36 -6.98 -5.53 -22.19
N PRO A 37 -6.86 -5.23 -20.88
CA PRO A 37 -6.10 -4.09 -20.38
C PRO A 37 -4.62 -4.14 -20.82
N ASN A 38 -4.14 -3.07 -21.45
CA ASN A 38 -2.73 -2.90 -21.76
C ASN A 38 -2.01 -2.23 -20.59
N LEU A 39 -1.45 -3.05 -19.70
CA LEU A 39 -0.78 -2.59 -18.48
C LEU A 39 0.60 -1.95 -18.73
N THR A 40 1.20 -2.15 -19.91
CA THR A 40 2.51 -1.56 -20.26
C THR A 40 2.38 -0.28 -21.07
N ALA A 41 1.15 0.21 -21.28
CA ALA A 41 0.92 1.51 -21.90
C ALA A 41 1.48 2.66 -21.02
N PRO A 42 1.85 3.81 -21.62
CA PRO A 42 2.40 4.93 -20.85
C PRO A 42 1.53 5.35 -19.67
N ALA A 43 2.16 5.70 -18.55
CA ALA A 43 1.46 6.17 -17.36
C ALA A 43 0.56 7.37 -17.68
N PRO A 44 -0.72 7.36 -17.27
CA PRO A 44 -1.59 8.54 -17.35
C PRO A 44 -0.95 9.72 -16.64
N ARG A 45 -1.13 10.92 -17.20
CA ARG A 45 -0.63 12.17 -16.61
C ARG A 45 -1.78 13.09 -16.24
N GLY A 46 -1.62 13.80 -15.13
CA GLY A 46 -2.55 14.83 -14.68
C GLY A 46 -2.42 16.12 -15.50
N PRO A 47 -3.28 17.12 -15.21
CA PRO A 47 -3.25 18.43 -15.86
C PRO A 47 -1.94 19.20 -15.68
N ASP A 48 -1.19 18.89 -14.62
CA ASP A 48 0.14 19.44 -14.32
C ASP A 48 1.27 18.74 -15.07
N GLY A 49 0.94 17.76 -15.92
CA GLY A 49 1.89 16.95 -16.67
C GLY A 49 2.64 15.94 -15.82
N LYS A 50 2.32 15.78 -14.53
CA LYS A 50 2.92 14.77 -13.65
C LYS A 50 2.19 13.43 -13.79
N PRO A 51 2.84 12.29 -13.51
CA PRO A 51 2.15 11.02 -13.46
C PRO A 51 0.96 11.09 -12.49
N ASP A 52 -0.21 10.66 -12.95
CA ASP A 52 -1.37 10.47 -12.07
C ASP A 52 -1.18 9.14 -11.34
N LEU A 53 -1.10 9.15 -10.02
CA LEU A 53 -0.92 7.95 -9.19
C LEU A 53 -2.27 7.34 -8.77
N THR A 54 -3.40 7.96 -9.16
CA THR A 54 -4.75 7.47 -8.85
C THR A 54 -4.94 6.07 -9.41
N GLY A 55 -5.44 5.18 -8.55
CA GLY A 55 -5.63 3.78 -8.91
C GLY A 55 -5.79 2.87 -7.70
N VAL A 56 -5.99 1.59 -7.99
CA VAL A 56 -5.88 0.51 -7.02
C VAL A 56 -4.60 -0.25 -7.34
N TRP A 57 -3.72 -0.33 -6.35
CA TRP A 57 -2.39 -0.90 -6.48
C TRP A 57 -2.23 -2.05 -5.50
N ASN A 58 -1.51 -3.08 -5.92
CA ASN A 58 -1.13 -4.18 -5.04
C ASN A 58 0.38 -4.28 -5.02
N GLY A 59 1.00 -3.88 -3.91
CA GLY A 59 2.43 -4.06 -3.75
C GLY A 59 2.76 -5.33 -2.98
N THR A 60 3.95 -5.85 -3.25
CA THR A 60 4.47 -7.02 -2.54
C THR A 60 4.85 -6.64 -1.12
N VAL A 61 4.85 -7.62 -0.21
CA VAL A 61 5.37 -7.42 1.14
C VAL A 61 6.87 -7.13 1.06
N SER A 62 7.23 -5.86 1.10
CA SER A 62 8.62 -5.42 1.13
C SER A 62 9.16 -5.54 2.55
N VAL A 63 10.03 -6.53 2.76
CA VAL A 63 10.85 -6.60 3.97
C VAL A 63 11.99 -5.59 3.82
N PRO A 64 12.12 -4.59 4.72
CA PRO A 64 13.23 -3.66 4.64
C PRO A 64 14.54 -4.44 4.74
N PRO A 65 15.58 -4.04 4.00
CA PRO A 65 16.93 -4.42 4.40
C PRO A 65 17.13 -3.87 5.81
N PHE A 66 17.15 -4.77 6.80
CA PHE A 66 17.50 -4.47 8.16
C PHE A 66 18.98 -4.81 8.30
N ASP A 67 19.79 -3.78 8.55
CA ASP A 67 21.19 -3.95 8.88
C ASP A 67 21.34 -4.02 10.40
N PRO A 68 21.63 -5.20 10.98
CA PRO A 68 21.80 -5.33 12.42
C PRO A 68 22.95 -4.48 12.96
N ALA A 69 23.93 -4.08 12.12
CA ALA A 69 25.03 -3.22 12.54
C ALA A 69 24.59 -1.79 12.88
N ASN A 70 23.43 -1.36 12.35
CA ASN A 70 22.85 -0.04 12.62
C ASN A 70 21.72 -0.10 13.67
N ALA A 71 21.58 -1.22 14.37
CA ALA A 71 20.55 -1.41 15.38
C ALA A 71 21.16 -1.51 16.77
N GLU A 72 20.53 -0.84 17.74
CA GLU A 72 20.82 -1.06 19.14
C GLU A 72 20.54 -2.53 19.53
N PRO A 73 21.35 -3.15 20.41
CA PRO A 73 21.20 -4.57 20.76
C PRO A 73 19.78 -4.95 21.21
N TRP A 74 19.13 -4.08 21.98
CA TRP A 74 17.78 -4.30 22.49
C TRP A 74 16.72 -4.41 21.38
N VAL A 75 16.95 -3.78 20.21
CA VAL A 75 16.03 -3.85 19.06
C VAL A 75 15.97 -5.27 18.52
N ILE A 76 17.13 -5.92 18.41
CA ILE A 76 17.27 -7.28 17.90
C ILE A 76 16.64 -8.26 18.90
N ASP A 77 16.93 -8.08 20.19
CA ASP A 77 16.37 -8.94 21.25
C ASP A 77 14.85 -8.81 21.36
N LEU A 78 14.31 -7.59 21.25
CA LEU A 78 12.87 -7.35 21.23
C LEU A 78 12.19 -7.98 20.00
N ALA A 79 12.80 -7.87 18.81
CA ALA A 79 12.26 -8.49 17.61
C ALA A 79 12.25 -10.03 17.75
N ARG A 80 13.32 -10.62 18.29
CA ARG A 80 13.40 -12.06 18.58
C ARG A 80 12.34 -12.49 19.60
N GLN A 81 12.17 -11.73 20.68
CA GLN A 81 11.14 -11.98 21.69
C GLN A 81 9.74 -11.96 21.07
N ARG A 82 9.42 -10.93 20.26
CA ARG A 82 8.13 -10.81 19.56
C ARG A 82 7.87 -12.01 18.64
N GLN A 83 8.91 -12.51 17.96
CA GLN A 83 8.80 -13.71 17.14
C GLN A 83 8.49 -14.97 17.97
N HIS A 84 9.16 -15.16 19.12
CA HIS A 84 8.88 -16.28 20.03
C HIS A 84 7.47 -16.22 20.63
N ASP A 85 6.97 -15.01 20.87
CA ASP A 85 5.60 -14.77 21.32
C ASP A 85 4.57 -14.76 20.17
N TYR A 86 4.93 -15.30 19.00
CA TYR A 86 4.09 -15.39 17.80
C TYR A 86 3.45 -14.06 17.38
N TYR A 87 4.17 -12.96 17.63
CA TYR A 87 3.72 -11.59 17.35
C TYR A 87 2.38 -11.24 18.01
N ARG A 88 2.01 -11.87 19.14
CA ARG A 88 0.70 -11.66 19.79
C ARG A 88 0.36 -10.18 20.04
N ALA A 89 1.38 -9.36 20.27
CA ALA A 89 1.26 -7.92 20.53
C ALA A 89 1.32 -7.03 19.26
N ARG A 90 1.22 -7.60 18.06
CA ARG A 90 1.22 -6.83 16.82
C ARG A 90 0.00 -5.90 16.78
N PRO A 91 0.15 -4.62 16.39
CA PRO A 91 -0.97 -3.66 16.39
C PRO A 91 -2.22 -4.19 15.69
N SER A 92 -2.08 -4.76 14.50
CA SER A 92 -3.21 -5.31 13.74
C SER A 92 -3.91 -6.49 14.42
N TYR A 93 -3.19 -7.28 15.24
CA TYR A 93 -3.78 -8.37 16.04
C TYR A 93 -4.51 -7.85 17.28
N GLN A 94 -4.27 -6.59 17.64
CA GLN A 94 -4.92 -5.87 18.73
C GLN A 94 -6.02 -4.91 18.22
N CYS A 95 -6.43 -5.02 16.95
CA CYS A 95 -7.37 -4.11 16.29
C CYS A 95 -6.90 -2.64 16.29
N LEU A 96 -5.58 -2.42 16.29
CA LEU A 96 -4.96 -1.09 16.20
C LEU A 96 -4.40 -0.86 14.79
N PRO A 97 -4.31 0.41 14.33
CA PRO A 97 -3.64 0.76 13.08
C PRO A 97 -2.21 0.20 13.00
N SER A 98 -1.79 -0.21 11.79
CA SER A 98 -0.42 -0.70 11.57
C SER A 98 0.60 0.44 11.41
N GLY A 99 0.13 1.67 11.21
CA GLY A 99 0.97 2.86 11.07
C GLY A 99 1.95 2.78 9.90
N PRO A 100 3.24 3.12 10.08
CA PRO A 100 4.22 3.14 9.01
C PRO A 100 4.45 1.75 8.37
N GLU A 101 4.07 0.66 9.02
CA GLU A 101 4.08 -0.67 8.42
C GLU A 101 3.10 -0.78 7.24
N ALA A 102 1.88 -0.23 7.37
CA ALA A 102 0.88 -0.25 6.31
C ALA A 102 1.30 0.63 5.12
N ASP A 103 2.05 1.70 5.38
CA ASP A 103 2.51 2.66 4.37
C ASP A 103 3.63 2.13 3.47
N ARG A 104 4.24 0.99 3.81
CA ARG A 104 5.26 0.30 2.99
C ARG A 104 4.73 -0.30 1.69
N PHE A 105 3.54 0.14 1.27
CA PHE A 105 2.88 -0.25 0.04
C PHE A 105 2.71 -1.76 -0.14
N ALA A 106 2.60 -2.51 0.96
CA ALA A 106 2.27 -3.93 0.93
C ALA A 106 0.75 -4.12 0.89
N GLY A 107 0.29 -5.06 0.06
CA GLY A 107 -1.13 -5.33 -0.10
C GLY A 107 -1.85 -4.28 -0.95
N TRP A 108 -3.18 -4.31 -0.88
CA TRP A 108 -4.04 -3.46 -1.71
C TRP A 108 -4.15 -2.05 -1.14
N LYS A 109 -3.82 -1.06 -1.96
CA LYS A 109 -3.92 0.37 -1.65
C LYS A 109 -4.76 1.07 -2.71
N ARG A 110 -5.64 1.97 -2.29
CA ARG A 110 -6.33 2.87 -3.22
C ARG A 110 -5.76 4.27 -3.08
N LEU A 111 -5.20 4.77 -4.16
CA LEU A 111 -4.65 6.12 -4.26
C LEU A 111 -5.66 7.04 -4.92
N LEU A 112 -5.83 8.23 -4.32
CA LEU A 112 -6.67 9.31 -4.84
C LEU A 112 -5.81 10.58 -4.90
N GLN A 113 -5.44 10.99 -6.11
CA GLN A 113 -4.65 12.20 -6.32
C GLN A 113 -5.56 13.39 -6.62
N THR A 114 -5.23 14.52 -6.01
CA THR A 114 -5.80 15.84 -6.27
C THR A 114 -4.65 16.83 -6.53
N PRO A 115 -4.92 18.05 -7.01
CA PRO A 115 -3.86 19.05 -7.21
C PRO A 115 -3.06 19.39 -5.94
N THR A 116 -3.63 19.19 -4.75
CA THR A 116 -3.01 19.63 -3.47
C THR A 116 -2.76 18.49 -2.48
N ALA A 117 -3.16 17.26 -2.79
CA ALA A 117 -2.97 16.11 -1.90
C ALA A 117 -3.02 14.78 -2.66
N LEU A 118 -2.30 13.79 -2.13
CA LEU A 118 -2.46 12.37 -2.45
C LEU A 118 -2.98 11.65 -1.20
N ALA A 119 -4.17 11.04 -1.29
CA ALA A 119 -4.69 10.18 -0.23
C ALA A 119 -4.40 8.71 -0.56
N ILE A 120 -3.87 7.97 0.41
CA ILE A 120 -3.67 6.53 0.36
C ILE A 120 -4.67 5.91 1.33
N LEU A 121 -5.59 5.10 0.79
CA LEU A 121 -6.51 4.30 1.59
C LEU A 121 -5.93 2.90 1.75
N ASN A 122 -5.80 2.47 3.00
CA ASN A 122 -5.25 1.18 3.37
C ASN A 122 -6.35 0.11 3.50
N ASP A 123 -5.95 -1.14 3.38
CA ASP A 123 -6.75 -2.34 3.57
C ASP A 123 -7.18 -2.56 5.03
N ASP A 124 -6.47 -1.95 5.99
CA ASP A 124 -6.82 -1.93 7.43
C ASP A 124 -7.76 -0.78 7.82
N LEU A 125 -8.47 -0.19 6.85
CA LEU A 125 -9.41 0.94 6.99
C LEU A 125 -8.77 2.25 7.47
N THR A 126 -7.44 2.31 7.58
CA THR A 126 -6.72 3.55 7.83
C THR A 126 -6.54 4.34 6.53
N TYR A 127 -6.20 5.61 6.66
CA TYR A 127 -5.83 6.44 5.53
C TYR A 127 -4.65 7.34 5.90
N ARG A 128 -3.89 7.71 4.88
CA ARG A 128 -2.81 8.68 4.97
C ARG A 128 -3.02 9.76 3.94
N VAL A 129 -2.76 11.02 4.32
CA VAL A 129 -2.81 12.16 3.42
C VAL A 129 -1.40 12.71 3.27
N ILE A 130 -0.93 12.78 2.03
CA ILE A 130 0.33 13.41 1.65
C ILE A 130 -0.02 14.77 1.07
N PHE A 131 0.39 15.84 1.75
CA PHE A 131 0.16 17.20 1.27
C PHE A 131 1.10 17.51 0.11
N MET A 132 0.53 18.00 -1.00
CA MET A 132 1.23 18.29 -2.26
C MET A 132 1.23 19.79 -2.59
N ASP A 133 0.81 20.63 -1.66
CA ASP A 133 0.62 22.08 -1.83
C ASP A 133 1.90 22.90 -1.58
N GLY A 134 3.07 22.25 -1.54
CA GLY A 134 4.37 22.90 -1.39
C GLY A 134 4.73 23.32 0.04
N ARG A 135 3.91 22.98 1.04
CA ARG A 135 4.25 23.20 2.45
C ARG A 135 5.47 22.39 2.88
N GLU A 136 6.18 22.90 3.88
CA GLU A 136 7.28 22.17 4.52
C GLU A 136 6.75 21.09 5.49
N LEU A 137 7.59 20.09 5.76
CA LEU A 137 7.28 19.06 6.75
C LEU A 137 7.25 19.70 8.14
N GLU A 138 6.19 19.46 8.90
CA GLU A 138 6.10 19.96 10.27
C GLU A 138 7.28 19.46 11.12
N THR A 139 7.88 20.39 11.86
CA THR A 139 9.05 20.13 12.70
C THR A 139 8.66 19.40 13.97
N ASN A 140 7.48 19.71 14.53
CA ASN A 140 6.94 19.12 15.76
C ASN A 140 5.46 18.70 15.62
N PRO A 141 5.16 17.71 14.76
CA PRO A 141 3.80 17.23 14.55
C PRO A 141 3.31 16.47 15.79
N ALA A 142 2.02 16.60 16.11
CA ALA A 142 1.39 15.76 17.14
C ALA A 142 1.51 14.28 16.74
N PRO A 143 2.02 13.40 17.62
CA PRO A 143 2.18 11.99 17.30
C PRO A 143 0.86 11.33 16.92
N SER A 144 0.84 10.65 15.78
CA SER A 144 -0.34 9.97 15.24
C SER A 144 0.02 8.61 14.66
N TRP A 145 -0.97 7.78 14.37
CA TRP A 145 -0.73 6.43 13.81
C TRP A 145 -0.08 6.48 12.42
N MET A 146 -0.51 7.40 11.56
CA MET A 146 -0.09 7.48 10.15
C MET A 146 0.91 8.61 9.87
N GLY A 147 1.30 9.36 10.90
CA GLY A 147 2.21 10.49 10.78
C GLY A 147 1.63 11.67 10.00
N TYR A 148 2.52 12.60 9.70
CA TYR A 148 2.32 13.78 8.87
C TYR A 148 3.27 13.71 7.67
N SER A 149 2.75 13.95 6.47
CA SER A 149 3.47 13.70 5.22
C SER A 149 3.36 14.86 4.25
N VAL A 150 4.48 15.22 3.63
CA VAL A 150 4.54 16.20 2.54
C VAL A 150 5.22 15.56 1.34
N GLY A 151 4.74 15.90 0.15
CA GLY A 151 5.24 15.35 -1.10
C GLY A 151 5.68 16.42 -2.07
N ARG A 152 6.69 16.10 -2.88
CA ARG A 152 7.18 16.93 -3.97
C ARG A 152 7.61 16.08 -5.15
N TRP A 153 7.41 16.58 -6.36
CA TRP A 153 7.87 15.92 -7.57
C TRP A 153 9.36 16.20 -7.81
N ASP A 154 10.10 15.14 -8.13
CA ASP A 154 11.46 15.17 -8.68
C ASP A 154 11.42 14.46 -10.04
N GLY A 155 11.33 15.24 -11.12
CA GLY A 155 10.95 14.73 -12.43
C GLY A 155 9.57 14.07 -12.39
N ASP A 156 9.54 12.78 -12.72
CA ASP A 156 8.37 11.88 -12.68
C ASP A 156 8.32 10.99 -11.42
N THR A 157 9.19 11.26 -10.43
CA THR A 157 9.20 10.53 -9.15
C THR A 157 8.60 11.40 -8.06
N LEU A 158 7.61 10.89 -7.34
CA LEU A 158 7.06 11.56 -6.17
C LEU A 158 7.94 11.23 -4.97
N ILE A 159 8.59 12.25 -4.40
CA ILE A 159 9.35 12.14 -3.15
C ILE A 159 8.42 12.53 -2.01
N VAL A 160 8.31 11.65 -1.01
CA VAL A 160 7.47 11.90 0.17
C VAL A 160 8.32 11.83 1.42
N ASP A 161 8.27 12.88 2.22
CA ASP A 161 8.93 12.95 3.52
C ASP A 161 7.86 12.93 4.62
N SER A 162 8.10 12.13 5.67
CA SER A 162 7.12 11.92 6.75
C SER A 162 7.75 11.83 8.14
N ALA A 163 6.95 12.24 9.13
CA ALA A 163 7.30 12.23 10.55
C ALA A 163 6.06 12.24 11.44
N GLY A 164 6.24 12.31 12.77
CA GLY A 164 5.10 12.44 13.69
C GLY A 164 4.32 11.15 13.88
N PHE A 165 4.98 10.01 13.67
CA PHE A 165 4.42 8.71 14.03
C PHE A 165 4.48 8.56 15.56
N ASN A 166 3.45 7.99 16.17
CA ASN A 166 3.53 7.53 17.55
C ASN A 166 4.39 6.25 17.65
N ASP A 167 4.77 5.84 18.84
CA ASP A 167 5.65 4.67 19.09
C ASP A 167 4.87 3.35 19.32
N LYS A 168 3.56 3.34 19.04
CA LYS A 168 2.67 2.20 19.32
C LYS A 168 2.61 1.18 18.19
N THR A 169 3.33 1.44 17.09
CA THR A 169 3.35 0.62 15.88
C THR A 169 4.73 0.04 15.58
N TRP A 170 4.80 -0.82 14.56
CA TRP A 170 6.03 -1.51 14.17
C TRP A 170 6.47 -1.03 12.78
N LEU A 171 7.75 -1.22 12.44
CA LEU A 171 8.29 -0.87 11.11
C LEU A 171 8.13 -1.98 10.07
N SER A 172 7.83 -3.21 10.51
CA SER A 172 7.69 -4.37 9.63
C SER A 172 7.01 -5.54 10.34
N GLN A 173 6.57 -6.51 9.53
CA GLN A 173 5.98 -7.77 9.99
C GLN A 173 6.93 -8.60 10.88
N ARG A 174 8.24 -8.26 10.91
CA ARG A 174 9.25 -8.92 11.75
C ARG A 174 9.30 -8.37 13.18
N GLY A 175 8.39 -7.47 13.56
CA GLY A 175 8.34 -6.94 14.92
C GLY A 175 9.42 -5.90 15.23
N LEU A 176 9.98 -5.24 14.21
CA LEU A 176 10.92 -4.15 14.43
C LEU A 176 10.22 -2.93 15.04
N PRO A 177 10.67 -2.43 16.21
CA PRO A 177 10.12 -1.21 16.83
C PRO A 177 10.57 0.06 16.10
N HIS A 178 9.91 1.17 16.39
CA HIS A 178 10.41 2.53 16.17
C HIS A 178 10.01 3.44 17.34
N SER A 179 10.58 4.64 17.38
CA SER A 179 10.17 5.71 18.28
C SER A 179 9.46 6.83 17.52
N GLU A 180 9.00 7.85 18.26
CA GLU A 180 8.45 9.08 17.67
C GLU A 180 9.49 9.91 16.89
N ALA A 181 10.77 9.59 17.03
CA ALA A 181 11.85 10.18 16.23
C ALA A 181 11.92 9.63 14.79
N LEU A 182 11.06 8.68 14.42
CA LEU A 182 11.02 8.09 13.09
C LEU A 182 10.83 9.16 12.00
N ARG A 183 11.73 9.16 11.02
CA ARG A 183 11.62 9.91 9.78
C ARG A 183 11.64 8.94 8.60
N VAL A 184 10.70 9.08 7.69
CA VAL A 184 10.54 8.21 6.52
C VAL A 184 10.64 9.05 5.26
N ARG A 185 11.46 8.59 4.31
CA ARG A 185 11.52 9.12 2.95
C ARG A 185 11.16 8.03 1.95
N GLU A 186 10.08 8.25 1.24
CA GLU A 186 9.56 7.34 0.21
C GLU A 186 9.77 7.94 -1.19
N ARG A 187 9.82 7.08 -2.19
CA ARG A 187 9.87 7.45 -3.60
C ARG A 187 8.88 6.58 -4.37
N TYR A 188 7.88 7.20 -4.98
CA TYR A 188 6.90 6.52 -5.82
C TYR A 188 7.15 6.85 -7.28
N ARG A 189 7.10 5.84 -8.16
CA ARG A 189 7.36 6.05 -9.59
C ARG A 189 6.45 5.16 -10.43
N ARG A 190 5.37 5.77 -10.93
CA ARG A 190 4.51 5.13 -11.93
C ARG A 190 5.21 5.09 -13.28
N VAL A 191 5.68 3.90 -13.68
CA VAL A 191 6.40 3.71 -14.95
C VAL A 191 5.48 3.47 -16.14
N ASP A 192 4.33 2.85 -15.90
CA ASP A 192 3.30 2.55 -16.89
C ASP A 192 1.91 2.45 -16.23
N VAL A 193 0.91 1.95 -16.95
CA VAL A 193 -0.44 1.78 -16.42
C VAL A 193 -0.49 0.80 -15.25
N GLY A 194 0.33 -0.26 -15.26
CA GLY A 194 0.26 -1.40 -14.34
C GLY A 194 1.28 -1.40 -13.20
N HIS A 195 2.28 -0.51 -13.22
CA HIS A 195 3.37 -0.51 -12.26
C HIS A 195 3.59 0.88 -11.62
N LEU A 196 3.65 0.89 -10.28
CA LEU A 196 3.91 2.04 -9.40
C LEU A 196 5.16 1.83 -8.56
#